data_AF-A0A915YVH5-F1
#
_entry.id   AF-A0A915YVH5-F1
#
_cell.length_a   1.000
_cell.length_b   1.000
_cell.length_c   1.000
_cell.angle_alpha   90.00
_cell.angle_beta   90.00
_cell.angle_gamma   90.00
#
_symmetry.space_group_name_H-M   'P 1'
#
loop_
_entity.id
_entity.type
_entity.pdbx_description
1 polymer ?
#
loop_
_entity_poly.entity_id
_entity_poly.type
_entity_poly.pdbx_seq_one_letter_code
_entity_poly.pdbx_strand_id
1 'polypeptide(L)'
;MKNQSKITEDTFSLTEKILVSTEKILASNKNIEGRLALLENTKQILRYSDYWVVILINEIIVPKLMGDQNDWDRISTIFMKSILEDTDHYVLENEEDVRLFERLVEILDQVNITLGEFEYLVRLNKMRNTEFHINNQPLCEAKKQLEMTFPEHLEHFKEPLKKALYAIEVQWKNRKRDGNRNGNRKIFKRNQ
;
A
#
# COMPACT_ATOMS: atom_id res chain seq x y z
N MET A 1 65.75 25.00 -8.74
CA MET A 1 64.69 24.90 -9.78
C MET A 1 64.14 23.48 -9.95
N LYS A 2 64.96 22.41 -10.11
CA LYS A 2 64.43 21.02 -10.30
C LYS A 2 63.47 20.49 -9.22
N ASN A 3 63.77 20.73 -7.93
CA ASN A 3 62.88 20.28 -6.83
C ASN A 3 61.53 21.01 -6.80
N GLN A 4 61.50 22.30 -7.15
CA GLN A 4 60.25 23.07 -7.20
C GLN A 4 59.35 22.57 -8.32
N SER A 5 59.92 22.28 -9.51
CA SER A 5 59.17 21.70 -10.63
C SER A 5 58.51 20.38 -10.27
N LYS A 6 59.23 19.49 -9.58
CA LYS A 6 58.69 18.19 -9.17
C LYS A 6 57.57 18.31 -8.13
N ILE A 7 57.75 19.20 -7.14
CA ILE A 7 56.69 19.48 -6.15
C ILE A 7 55.44 20.01 -6.84
N THR A 8 55.58 20.91 -7.83
CA THR A 8 54.43 21.45 -8.58
C THR A 8 53.70 20.36 -9.37
N GLU A 9 54.44 19.47 -10.03
CA GLU A 9 53.89 18.36 -10.80
C GLU A 9 53.17 17.33 -9.91
N ASP A 10 53.77 16.95 -8.78
CA ASP A 10 53.15 16.06 -7.79
C ASP A 10 51.89 16.69 -7.18
N THR A 11 51.93 18.00 -6.89
CA THR A 11 50.77 18.75 -6.37
C THR A 11 49.64 18.80 -7.40
N PHE A 12 49.95 19.02 -8.68
CA PHE A 12 48.96 19.01 -9.76
C PHE A 12 48.32 17.62 -9.90
N SER A 13 49.14 16.56 -9.92
CA SER A 13 48.68 15.17 -9.97
C SER A 13 47.75 14.81 -8.82
N LEU A 14 48.09 15.24 -7.59
CA LEU A 14 47.25 15.05 -6.41
C LEU A 14 45.94 15.83 -6.52
N THR A 15 45.99 17.07 -7.01
CA THR A 15 44.79 17.92 -7.16
C THR A 15 43.81 17.33 -8.17
N GLU A 16 44.31 16.79 -9.29
CA GLU A 16 43.49 16.12 -10.30
C GLU A 16 42.82 14.85 -9.73
N LYS A 17 43.58 14.02 -8.99
CA LYS A 17 43.01 12.84 -8.31
C LYS A 17 41.95 13.20 -7.28
N ILE A 18 42.15 14.28 -6.53
CA ILE A 18 41.16 14.79 -5.58
C ILE A 18 39.90 15.23 -6.33
N LEU A 19 40.04 16.03 -7.39
CA LEU A 19 38.91 16.50 -8.20
C LEU A 19 38.06 15.33 -8.72
N VAL A 20 38.69 14.33 -9.35
CA VAL A 20 38.01 13.13 -9.86
C VAL A 20 37.30 12.37 -8.75
N SER A 21 37.90 12.28 -7.56
CA SER A 21 37.29 11.61 -6.41
C SER A 21 36.09 12.40 -5.88
N THR A 22 36.18 13.73 -5.82
CA THR A 22 35.10 14.61 -5.40
C THR A 22 33.91 14.54 -6.36
N GLU A 23 34.14 14.50 -7.67
CA GLU A 23 33.08 14.33 -8.68
C GLU A 23 32.34 13.00 -8.52
N LYS A 24 33.08 11.91 -8.28
CA LYS A 24 32.48 10.58 -8.00
C LYS A 24 31.63 10.59 -6.73
N ILE A 25 32.11 11.25 -5.67
CA ILE A 25 31.35 11.39 -4.41
C ILE A 25 30.07 12.21 -4.67
N LEU A 26 30.16 13.32 -5.42
CA LEU A 26 29.00 14.15 -5.73
C LEU A 26 27.93 13.37 -6.53
N ALA A 27 28.35 12.60 -7.54
CA ALA A 27 27.44 11.74 -8.30
C ALA A 27 26.76 10.69 -7.42
N SER A 28 27.51 10.08 -6.51
CA SER A 28 26.99 9.09 -5.56
C SER A 28 25.99 9.71 -4.58
N ASN A 29 26.28 10.90 -4.06
CA ASN A 29 25.37 11.62 -3.15
C ASN A 29 24.04 11.96 -3.83
N LYS A 30 24.07 12.45 -5.07
CA LYS A 30 22.84 12.70 -5.85
C LYS A 30 22.01 11.43 -6.05
N ASN A 31 22.65 10.29 -6.29
CA ASN A 31 21.96 9.01 -6.40
C ASN A 31 21.30 8.61 -5.08
N ILE A 32 22.00 8.76 -3.95
CA ILE A 32 21.48 8.46 -2.61
C ILE A 32 20.27 9.35 -2.29
N GLU A 33 20.35 10.65 -2.56
CA GLU A 33 19.24 11.59 -2.35
C GLU A 33 17.99 11.17 -3.15
N GLY A 34 18.17 10.78 -4.42
CA GLY A 34 17.07 10.27 -5.25
C GLY A 34 16.44 8.99 -4.68
N ARG A 35 17.26 8.05 -4.20
CA ARG A 35 16.77 6.81 -3.57
C ARG A 35 16.06 7.06 -2.24
N LEU A 36 16.53 8.02 -1.45
CA LEU A 36 15.89 8.42 -0.20
C LEU A 36 14.52 9.05 -0.45
N ALA A 37 14.41 9.94 -1.43
CA ALA A 37 13.12 10.55 -1.81
C ALA A 37 12.11 9.49 -2.28
N LEU A 38 12.55 8.53 -3.11
CA LEU A 38 11.72 7.41 -3.55
C LEU A 38 11.24 6.57 -2.36
N LEU A 39 12.15 6.23 -1.43
CA LEU A 39 11.84 5.44 -0.25
C LEU A 39 10.82 6.15 0.65
N GLU A 40 10.95 7.46 0.84
CA GLU A 40 10.02 8.23 1.67
C GLU A 40 8.62 8.27 1.05
N ASN A 41 8.52 8.47 -0.27
CA ASN A 41 7.24 8.40 -0.99
C ASN A 41 6.59 7.02 -0.89
N THR A 42 7.37 5.95 -1.08
CA THR A 42 6.90 4.57 -0.92
C THR A 42 6.40 4.32 0.50
N LYS A 43 7.15 4.74 1.52
CA LYS A 43 6.72 4.63 2.92
C LYS A 43 5.42 5.37 3.15
N GLN A 44 5.31 6.61 2.69
CA GLN A 44 4.10 7.40 2.85
C GLN A 44 2.88 6.69 2.25
N ILE A 45 3.01 6.13 1.04
CA ILE A 45 1.95 5.38 0.37
C ILE A 45 1.54 4.14 1.18
N LEU A 46 2.52 3.34 1.59
CA LEU A 46 2.28 2.12 2.37
C LEU A 46 1.58 2.41 3.70
N ARG A 47 1.96 3.50 4.39
CA ARG A 47 1.43 3.88 5.72
C ARG A 47 -0.06 4.20 5.79
N TYR A 48 -0.65 4.68 4.68
CA TYR A 48 -2.09 4.94 4.65
C TYR A 48 -2.86 3.81 3.97
N SER A 49 -2.26 3.22 2.93
CA SER A 49 -2.94 2.22 2.10
C SER A 49 -3.33 0.97 2.89
N ASP A 50 -2.50 0.55 3.84
CA ASP A 50 -2.74 -0.61 4.70
C ASP A 50 -4.00 -0.44 5.55
N TYR A 51 -4.19 0.73 6.16
CA TYR A 51 -5.34 1.05 6.99
C TYR A 51 -6.65 0.93 6.21
N TRP A 52 -6.67 1.44 4.98
CA TRP A 52 -7.86 1.38 4.14
C TRP A 52 -8.14 -0.02 3.59
N VAL A 53 -7.11 -0.80 3.30
CA VAL A 53 -7.29 -2.22 2.95
C VAL A 53 -7.86 -3.00 4.13
N VAL A 54 -7.37 -2.75 5.35
CA VAL A 54 -7.91 -3.37 6.57
C VAL A 54 -9.39 -2.99 6.77
N ILE A 55 -9.77 -1.73 6.54
CA ILE A 55 -11.18 -1.32 6.60
C ILE A 55 -12.01 -2.04 5.54
N LEU A 56 -11.54 -2.11 4.28
CA LEU A 56 -12.25 -2.84 3.22
C LEU A 56 -12.52 -4.28 3.65
N ILE A 57 -11.49 -4.98 4.12
CA ILE A 57 -11.57 -6.39 4.54
C ILE A 57 -12.56 -6.52 5.70
N ASN A 58 -12.35 -5.78 6.79
CA ASN A 58 -13.11 -5.97 8.03
C ASN A 58 -14.54 -5.45 7.97
N GLU A 59 -14.82 -4.39 7.19
CA GLU A 59 -16.14 -3.77 7.16
C GLU A 59 -17.02 -4.19 5.99
N ILE A 60 -16.42 -4.73 4.93
CA ILE A 60 -17.15 -5.12 3.71
C ILE A 60 -16.97 -6.61 3.43
N ILE A 61 -15.74 -7.10 3.32
CA ILE A 61 -15.48 -8.49 2.88
C ILE A 61 -15.89 -9.49 3.96
N VAL A 62 -15.29 -9.43 5.15
CA VAL A 62 -15.54 -10.36 6.27
C VAL A 62 -17.03 -10.43 6.65
N PRO A 63 -17.76 -9.31 6.82
CA PRO A 63 -19.18 -9.39 7.21
C PRO A 63 -20.07 -10.01 6.14
N LYS A 64 -19.70 -9.88 4.85
CA LYS A 64 -20.48 -10.44 3.73
C LYS A 64 -20.11 -11.88 3.41
N LEU A 65 -18.90 -12.31 3.77
CA LEU A 65 -18.46 -13.70 3.62
C LEU A 65 -19.24 -14.67 4.49
N MET A 66 -19.99 -14.19 5.52
CA MET A 66 -20.74 -14.97 6.52
C MET A 66 -20.37 -16.46 6.59
N GLY A 67 -19.29 -16.71 7.32
CA GLY A 67 -19.06 -17.87 8.18
C GLY A 67 -18.15 -17.39 9.31
N ASP A 68 -17.64 -18.30 10.14
CA ASP A 68 -16.87 -17.93 11.32
C ASP A 68 -15.55 -17.19 10.97
N GLN A 69 -14.78 -16.77 11.99
CA GLN A 69 -13.47 -16.13 11.81
C GLN A 69 -12.52 -16.97 10.92
N ASN A 70 -12.76 -18.28 10.81
CA ASN A 70 -11.93 -19.24 10.09
C ASN A 70 -12.00 -19.07 8.56
N ASP A 71 -13.11 -18.57 8.03
CA ASP A 71 -13.30 -18.43 6.58
C ASP A 71 -12.37 -17.39 5.97
N TRP A 72 -12.18 -16.26 6.64
CA TRP A 72 -11.21 -15.25 6.21
C TRP A 72 -9.78 -15.78 6.32
N ASP A 73 -9.46 -16.53 7.37
CA ASP A 73 -8.13 -17.11 7.56
C ASP A 73 -7.81 -18.11 6.45
N ARG A 74 -8.81 -18.89 5.98
CA ARG A 74 -8.70 -19.76 4.81
C ARG A 74 -8.46 -19.00 3.51
N ILE A 75 -9.29 -18.00 3.22
CA ILE A 75 -9.12 -17.13 2.05
C ILE A 75 -7.73 -16.46 2.07
N SER A 76 -7.34 -15.92 3.22
CA SER A 76 -6.02 -15.32 3.40
C SER A 76 -4.91 -16.34 3.16
N THR A 77 -5.08 -17.60 3.57
CA THR A 77 -4.09 -18.67 3.35
C THR A 77 -3.94 -19.00 1.87
N ILE A 78 -5.04 -19.06 1.13
CA ILE A 78 -5.04 -19.31 -0.32
C ILE A 78 -4.27 -18.20 -1.05
N PHE A 79 -4.57 -16.92 -0.76
CA PHE A 79 -3.80 -15.81 -1.32
C PHE A 79 -2.34 -15.85 -0.90
N MET A 80 -2.04 -16.17 0.36
CA MET A 80 -0.66 -16.25 0.85
C MET A 80 0.16 -17.32 0.11
N LYS A 81 -0.42 -18.49 -0.15
CA LYS A 81 0.25 -19.55 -0.94
C LYS A 81 0.58 -19.04 -2.34
N SER A 82 -0.41 -18.50 -3.05
CA SER A 82 -0.21 -17.95 -4.40
C SER A 82 0.83 -16.82 -4.43
N ILE A 83 0.83 -15.92 -3.44
CA ILE A 83 1.80 -14.83 -3.34
C ILE A 83 3.22 -15.34 -3.06
N LEU A 84 3.37 -16.34 -2.18
CA LEU A 84 4.68 -16.89 -1.81
C LEU A 84 5.28 -17.77 -2.91
N GLU A 85 4.42 -18.47 -3.65
CA GLU A 85 4.82 -19.35 -4.76
C GLU A 85 4.89 -18.59 -6.10
N ASP A 86 4.48 -17.32 -6.13
CA ASP A 86 4.41 -16.45 -7.31
C ASP A 86 3.63 -17.09 -8.48
N THR A 87 2.49 -17.68 -8.16
CA THR A 87 1.62 -18.37 -9.12
C THR A 87 0.59 -17.44 -9.74
N ASP A 88 0.19 -17.75 -10.97
CA ASP A 88 -0.91 -17.09 -11.68
C ASP A 88 -2.29 -17.70 -11.39
N HIS A 89 -2.37 -18.65 -10.46
CA HIS A 89 -3.57 -19.40 -10.10
C HIS A 89 -3.67 -19.62 -8.59
N TYR A 90 -4.90 -19.86 -8.11
CA TYR A 90 -5.20 -20.17 -6.72
C TYR A 90 -5.47 -21.66 -6.54
N VAL A 91 -4.79 -22.29 -5.60
CA VAL A 91 -5.01 -23.70 -5.25
C VAL A 91 -6.09 -23.79 -4.17
N LEU A 92 -7.22 -24.39 -4.53
CA LEU A 92 -8.38 -24.63 -3.65
C LEU A 92 -8.38 -26.11 -3.28
N GLU A 93 -8.24 -26.44 -2.00
CA GLU A 93 -7.95 -27.81 -1.56
C GLU A 93 -9.20 -28.67 -1.38
N ASN A 94 -10.36 -28.03 -1.24
CA ASN A 94 -11.63 -28.69 -0.94
C ASN A 94 -12.83 -27.88 -1.49
N GLU A 95 -14.02 -28.49 -1.50
CA GLU A 95 -15.24 -27.83 -2.00
C GLU A 95 -15.64 -26.57 -1.19
N GLU A 96 -15.22 -26.49 0.07
CA GLU A 96 -15.50 -25.33 0.91
C GLU A 96 -14.66 -24.13 0.50
N ASP A 97 -13.37 -24.34 0.19
CA ASP A 97 -12.49 -23.31 -0.37
C ASP A 97 -13.09 -22.77 -1.68
N VAL A 98 -13.62 -23.65 -2.54
CA VAL A 98 -14.31 -23.27 -3.79
C VAL A 98 -15.51 -22.36 -3.50
N ARG A 99 -16.41 -22.78 -2.60
CA ARG A 99 -17.59 -21.98 -2.23
C ARG A 99 -17.20 -20.62 -1.62
N LEU A 100 -16.16 -20.58 -0.79
CA LEU A 100 -15.68 -19.34 -0.19
C LEU A 100 -15.08 -18.41 -1.25
N PHE A 101 -14.33 -18.94 -2.21
CA PHE A 101 -13.73 -18.16 -3.28
C PHE A 101 -14.79 -17.61 -4.26
N GLU A 102 -15.79 -18.42 -4.63
CA GLU A 102 -16.92 -17.97 -5.46
C GLU A 102 -17.68 -16.83 -4.77
N ARG A 103 -17.95 -16.98 -3.47
CA ARG A 103 -18.60 -15.94 -2.68
C ARG A 103 -17.75 -14.67 -2.57
N LEU A 104 -16.43 -14.80 -2.42
CA LEU A 104 -15.52 -13.66 -2.45
C LEU A 104 -15.64 -12.93 -3.79
N VAL A 105 -15.61 -13.63 -4.91
CA VAL A 105 -15.74 -13.04 -6.25
C VAL A 105 -17.05 -12.27 -6.39
N GLU A 106 -18.18 -12.81 -5.94
CA GLU A 106 -19.46 -12.11 -5.93
C GLU A 106 -19.43 -10.82 -5.09
N ILE A 107 -18.80 -10.86 -3.91
CA ILE A 107 -18.67 -9.69 -3.04
C ILE A 107 -17.81 -8.61 -3.71
N LEU A 108 -16.71 -9.02 -4.35
CA LEU A 108 -15.79 -8.12 -5.05
C LEU A 108 -16.47 -7.47 -6.27
N ASP A 109 -17.27 -8.22 -7.01
CA ASP A 109 -18.05 -7.70 -8.14
C ASP A 109 -19.05 -6.62 -7.69
N GLN A 110 -19.72 -6.80 -6.55
CA GLN A 110 -20.62 -5.78 -5.97
C GLN A 110 -19.92 -4.46 -5.66
N VAL A 111 -18.60 -4.47 -5.45
CA VAL A 111 -17.79 -3.27 -5.18
C VAL A 111 -16.91 -2.87 -6.37
N ASN A 112 -17.11 -3.50 -7.53
CA ASN A 112 -16.37 -3.26 -8.78
C ASN A 112 -14.85 -3.45 -8.63
N ILE A 113 -14.44 -4.40 -7.80
CA ILE A 113 -13.05 -4.82 -7.65
C ILE A 113 -12.92 -6.20 -8.29
N THR A 114 -11.94 -6.39 -9.17
CA THR A 114 -11.64 -7.72 -9.70
C THR A 114 -10.82 -8.53 -8.70
N LEU A 115 -10.82 -9.85 -8.85
CA LEU A 115 -10.05 -10.74 -7.99
C LEU A 115 -8.54 -10.41 -7.99
N GLY A 116 -7.96 -10.13 -9.16
CA GLY A 116 -6.55 -9.71 -9.27
C GLY A 116 -6.28 -8.34 -8.64
N GLU A 117 -7.19 -7.38 -8.79
CA GLU A 117 -7.08 -6.09 -8.07
C GLU A 117 -7.15 -6.28 -6.56
N PHE A 118 -8.00 -7.19 -6.09
CA PHE A 118 -8.07 -7.52 -4.67
C PHE A 118 -6.79 -8.20 -4.17
N GLU A 119 -6.18 -9.10 -4.96
CA GLU A 119 -4.88 -9.68 -4.63
C GLU A 119 -3.80 -8.59 -4.48
N TYR A 120 -3.77 -7.58 -5.35
CA TYR A 120 -2.88 -6.44 -5.17
C TYR A 120 -3.11 -5.74 -3.82
N LEU A 121 -4.36 -5.54 -3.40
CA LEU A 121 -4.65 -4.98 -2.07
C LEU A 121 -4.16 -5.89 -0.93
N VAL A 122 -4.31 -7.21 -1.06
CA VAL A 122 -3.80 -8.18 -0.09
C VAL A 122 -2.26 -8.13 -0.02
N ARG A 123 -1.57 -8.10 -1.16
CA ARG A 123 -0.10 -7.93 -1.24
C ARG A 123 0.34 -6.64 -0.56
N LEU A 124 -0.36 -5.54 -0.82
CA LEU A 124 -0.09 -4.24 -0.23
C LEU A 124 -0.23 -4.26 1.30
N ASN A 125 -1.28 -4.91 1.81
CA ASN A 125 -1.49 -5.12 3.24
C ASN A 125 -0.43 -6.03 3.88
N LYS A 126 0.34 -6.80 3.11
CA LYS A 126 1.49 -7.59 3.61
C LYS A 126 2.79 -6.81 3.57
N MET A 127 2.94 -5.87 2.64
CA MET A 127 4.05 -4.90 2.63
C MET A 127 3.96 -3.86 3.77
N ARG A 128 2.87 -3.94 4.54
CA ARG A 128 2.60 -3.18 5.75
C ARG A 128 3.78 -3.24 6.73
N ASN A 129 4.40 -2.09 7.00
CA ASN A 129 5.36 -1.96 8.10
C ASN A 129 4.62 -1.55 9.38
N THR A 130 4.65 -2.43 10.39
CA THR A 130 3.92 -2.22 11.63
C THR A 130 4.37 -1.07 12.49
N GLU A 131 5.58 -0.59 12.27
CA GLU A 131 6.18 0.51 13.03
C GLU A 131 5.63 1.89 12.64
N PHE A 132 4.96 2.01 11.49
CA PHE A 132 4.59 3.32 10.93
C PHE A 132 3.10 3.50 10.64
N HIS A 133 2.24 2.68 11.26
CA HIS A 133 0.78 2.76 11.07
C HIS A 133 0.21 4.11 11.48
N ILE A 134 -0.49 4.73 10.52
CA ILE A 134 -1.38 5.85 10.81
C ILE A 134 -2.78 5.28 10.99
N ASN A 135 -3.14 4.99 12.24
CA ASN A 135 -4.52 4.71 12.59
C ASN A 135 -5.30 6.03 12.62
N ASN A 136 -6.50 6.03 12.02
CA ASN A 136 -7.48 7.13 12.03
C ASN A 136 -7.31 8.23 10.98
N GLN A 137 -6.71 7.94 9.83
CA GLN A 137 -6.74 8.89 8.72
C GLN A 137 -8.19 9.14 8.24
N PRO A 138 -8.60 10.40 8.00
CA PRO A 138 -9.87 10.70 7.37
C PRO A 138 -9.94 10.22 5.91
N LEU A 139 -11.09 9.70 5.50
CA LEU A 139 -11.32 9.22 4.12
C LEU A 139 -11.05 10.29 3.05
N CYS A 140 -11.34 11.55 3.34
CA CYS A 140 -11.07 12.65 2.41
C CYS A 140 -9.57 12.91 2.20
N GLU A 141 -8.74 12.65 3.21
CA GLU A 141 -7.29 12.78 3.12
C GLU A 141 -6.69 11.63 2.31
N ALA A 142 -7.17 10.41 2.56
CA ALA A 142 -6.79 9.23 1.79
C ALA A 142 -7.03 9.41 0.28
N LYS A 143 -8.19 9.97 -0.08
CA LYS A 143 -8.51 10.27 -1.48
C LYS A 143 -7.55 11.28 -2.10
N LYS A 144 -7.16 12.33 -1.37
CA LYS A 144 -6.15 13.30 -1.83
C LYS A 144 -4.78 12.66 -2.00
N GLN A 145 -4.42 11.71 -1.14
CA GLN A 145 -3.15 11.00 -1.26
C GLN A 145 -3.12 10.06 -2.47
N LEU A 146 -4.27 9.54 -2.93
CA LEU A 146 -4.35 8.83 -4.21
C LEU A 146 -4.13 9.76 -5.43
N GLU A 147 -4.32 11.07 -5.29
CA GLU A 147 -4.01 12.03 -6.36
C GLU A 147 -2.51 12.26 -6.54
N MET A 148 -1.68 11.86 -5.56
CA MET A 148 -0.23 11.93 -5.66
C MET A 148 0.30 11.01 -6.77
N THR A 149 1.49 11.33 -7.27
CA THR A 149 2.23 10.47 -8.19
C THR A 149 2.75 9.26 -7.42
N PHE A 150 2.33 8.07 -7.85
CA PHE A 150 2.86 6.83 -7.31
C PHE A 150 4.21 6.53 -7.97
N PRO A 151 5.20 6.04 -7.23
CA PRO A 151 6.35 5.37 -7.82
C PRO A 151 5.89 4.28 -8.80
N GLU A 152 6.64 4.08 -9.88
CA GLU A 152 6.35 3.07 -10.92
C GLU A 152 6.01 1.69 -10.33
N HIS A 153 6.83 1.22 -9.39
CA HIS A 153 6.63 -0.08 -8.72
C HIS A 153 5.37 -0.18 -7.84
N LEU A 154 4.70 0.94 -7.54
CA LEU A 154 3.44 0.97 -6.77
C LEU A 154 2.24 1.40 -7.62
N GLU A 155 2.44 1.80 -8.87
CA GLU A 155 1.38 2.37 -9.70
C GLU A 155 0.18 1.43 -9.86
N HIS A 156 0.45 0.11 -9.93
CA HIS A 156 -0.56 -0.93 -10.03
C HIS A 156 -1.52 -1.01 -8.83
N PHE A 157 -1.17 -0.46 -7.67
CA PHE A 157 -2.04 -0.44 -6.48
C PHE A 157 -3.04 0.73 -6.47
N LYS A 158 -2.82 1.76 -7.29
CA LYS A 158 -3.57 3.02 -7.23
C LYS A 158 -5.06 2.85 -7.55
N GLU A 159 -5.38 2.20 -8.67
CA GLU A 159 -6.78 1.96 -9.04
C GLU A 159 -7.51 0.98 -8.10
N PRO A 160 -6.91 -0.15 -7.67
CA PRO A 160 -7.47 -0.99 -6.62
C PRO A 160 -7.81 -0.21 -5.34
N LEU A 161 -6.89 0.64 -4.86
CA LEU A 161 -7.12 1.44 -3.65
C LEU A 161 -8.25 2.45 -3.84
N LYS A 162 -8.32 3.10 -5.00
CA LYS A 162 -9.39 4.04 -5.32
C LYS A 162 -10.76 3.38 -5.29
N LYS A 163 -10.88 2.18 -5.85
CA LYS A 163 -12.10 1.36 -5.80
C LYS A 163 -12.43 0.97 -4.35
N ALA A 164 -11.44 0.55 -3.57
CA ALA A 164 -11.60 0.24 -2.15
C ALA A 164 -12.15 1.44 -1.35
N LEU A 165 -11.56 2.63 -1.49
CA LEU A 165 -12.04 3.85 -0.82
C LEU A 165 -13.46 4.21 -1.22
N TYR A 166 -13.82 4.03 -2.50
CA TYR A 166 -15.17 4.26 -2.98
C TYR A 166 -16.17 3.28 -2.37
N ALA A 167 -15.84 1.99 -2.32
CA ALA A 167 -16.68 0.97 -1.71
C ALA A 167 -16.96 1.28 -0.22
N ILE A 168 -15.92 1.66 0.53
CA ILE A 168 -16.01 2.08 1.93
C ILE A 168 -16.93 3.30 2.07
N GLU A 169 -16.76 4.31 1.21
CA GLU A 169 -17.60 5.50 1.23
C GLU A 169 -19.09 5.17 1.04
N VAL A 170 -19.40 4.34 0.06
CA VAL A 170 -20.78 3.91 -0.25
C VAL A 170 -21.37 3.15 0.93
N GLN A 171 -20.63 2.20 1.50
CA GLN A 171 -21.04 1.42 2.67
C GLN A 171 -21.36 2.32 3.87
N TRP A 172 -20.48 3.29 4.16
CA TRP A 172 -20.68 4.23 5.27
C TRP A 172 -21.88 5.17 5.04
N LYS A 173 -22.10 5.62 3.80
CA LYS A 173 -23.29 6.42 3.43
C LYS A 173 -24.58 5.61 3.61
N ASN A 174 -24.60 4.35 3.23
CA ASN A 174 -25.76 3.47 3.38
C ASN A 174 -26.06 3.23 4.87
N ARG A 175 -25.06 2.86 5.67
CA ARG A 175 -25.21 2.72 7.14
C ARG A 175 -25.72 4.00 7.79
N LYS A 176 -25.31 5.19 7.30
CA LYS A 176 -25.80 6.49 7.79
C LYS A 176 -27.30 6.66 7.54
N ARG A 177 -27.77 6.29 6.35
CA ARG A 177 -29.20 6.32 5.97
C ARG A 177 -30.03 5.34 6.80
N ASP A 178 -29.55 4.12 6.99
CA ASP A 178 -30.31 3.09 7.70
C ASP A 178 -30.43 3.37 9.21
N GLY A 179 -29.36 3.84 9.84
CA GLY A 179 -29.44 4.25 11.26
C GLY A 179 -30.22 5.55 11.49
N ASN A 180 -30.46 6.39 10.47
CA ASN A 180 -31.41 7.49 10.54
C ASN A 180 -32.87 7.01 10.41
N ARG A 181 -33.12 5.93 9.66
CA ARG A 181 -34.45 5.30 9.53
C ARG A 181 -34.84 4.54 10.80
N ASN A 182 -33.88 3.91 11.47
CA ASN A 182 -34.13 3.05 12.64
C ASN A 182 -34.10 3.79 14.00
N GLY A 183 -34.06 5.12 14.03
CA GLY A 183 -34.21 5.94 15.26
C GLY A 183 -33.14 5.78 16.36
N ASN A 184 -32.21 4.84 16.23
CA ASN A 184 -31.30 4.43 17.31
C ASN A 184 -29.91 5.11 17.30
N ARG A 185 -29.65 6.07 16.40
CA ARG A 185 -28.37 6.79 16.41
C ARG A 185 -28.34 7.89 17.48
N LYS A 186 -27.71 7.60 18.62
CA LYS A 186 -27.27 8.63 19.56
C LYS A 186 -26.02 9.33 19.00
N ILE A 187 -26.21 10.50 18.39
CA ILE A 187 -25.10 11.36 17.96
C ILE A 187 -24.68 12.21 19.17
N PHE A 188 -23.57 11.83 19.80
CA PHE A 188 -22.93 12.69 20.79
C PHE A 188 -22.07 13.72 20.07
N LYS A 189 -22.48 14.99 20.14
CA LYS A 189 -21.62 16.10 19.70
C LYS A 189 -20.47 16.20 20.71
N ARG A 190 -19.23 16.22 20.21
CA ARG A 190 -18.06 16.57 21.03
C ARG A 190 -18.25 18.03 21.46
N ASN A 191 -18.50 18.27 22.74
CA ASN A 191 -18.48 19.64 23.27
C ASN A 191 -17.08 20.21 23.05
N GLN A 192 -17.03 21.47 22.59
CA GLN A 192 -15.80 22.22 22.33
C GLN A 192 -14.96 22.36 23.59
#